data_AF-A0A8T7HUW1-F1
#
_entry.id   AF-A0A8T7HUW1-F1
#
_cell.length_a   1.000
_cell.length_b   1.000
_cell.length_c   1.000
_cell.angle_alpha   90.00
_cell.angle_beta   90.00
_cell.angle_gamma   90.00
#
_symmetry.space_group_name_H-M   'P 1'
#
loop_
_entity.id
_entity.type
_entity.pdbx_description
1 polymer ?
#
loop_
_entity_poly.entity_id
_entity_poly.type
_entity_poly.pdbx_seq_one_letter_code
_entity_poly.pdbx_strand_id
1 'polypeptide(L)'
;MKSVWLGAVVSVSVFWLASHSTTLNASENESATVKDVCEIAGEKVGLESAGLATMTAQCTKALAGKFFETDNVLSDEDAEGIESRCVDEAQEAGEDDFDKAYESCATREVIAALKAVAQ
;
A
#
# COMPACT_ATOMS: atom_id res chain seq x y z
N MET A 1 -28.89 41.78 27.26
CA MET A 1 -29.20 42.82 26.26
C MET A 1 -27.89 43.39 25.74
N LYS A 2 -27.77 43.51 24.40
CA LYS A 2 -26.65 44.10 23.61
C LYS A 2 -25.37 43.23 23.63
N SER A 3 -24.78 42.83 22.50
CA SER A 3 -24.56 43.60 21.26
C SER A 3 -24.59 42.74 19.98
N VAL A 4 -25.09 43.36 18.92
CA VAL A 4 -25.08 42.95 17.51
C VAL A 4 -23.91 43.64 16.82
N TRP A 5 -23.09 42.93 16.03
CA TRP A 5 -22.27 43.44 14.90
C TRP A 5 -22.08 42.26 13.92
N LEU A 6 -22.68 42.27 12.71
CA LEU A 6 -22.06 42.72 11.43
C LEU A 6 -20.70 42.06 11.22
N GLY A 7 -20.44 41.15 10.28
CA GLY A 7 -20.92 41.04 8.90
C GLY A 7 -19.67 41.04 8.00
N ALA A 8 -19.42 39.94 7.28
CA ALA A 8 -18.40 39.91 6.22
C ALA A 8 -18.80 38.87 5.17
N VAL A 9 -19.40 39.37 4.09
CA VAL A 9 -19.70 38.62 2.86
C VAL A 9 -18.45 38.71 2.00
N VAL A 10 -17.70 37.63 1.87
CA VAL A 10 -16.62 37.54 0.88
C VAL A 10 -17.18 36.80 -0.33
N SER A 11 -17.62 37.62 -1.28
CA SER A 11 -17.91 37.23 -2.66
C SER A 11 -16.59 36.85 -3.34
N VAL A 12 -16.47 35.61 -3.81
CA VAL A 12 -15.44 35.24 -4.80
C VAL A 12 -16.15 34.79 -6.07
N SER A 13 -15.81 35.51 -7.14
CA SER A 13 -16.42 35.48 -8.44
C SER A 13 -16.33 34.13 -9.16
N VAL A 14 -17.34 33.93 -9.99
CA VAL A 14 -17.55 32.87 -10.96
C VAL A 14 -16.41 32.83 -12.00
N PHE A 15 -15.76 31.67 -12.14
CA PHE A 15 -15.06 31.28 -13.35
C PHE A 15 -15.89 30.24 -14.09
N TRP A 16 -16.59 30.70 -15.14
CA TRP A 16 -16.99 29.83 -16.25
C TRP A 16 -15.80 29.69 -17.18
N LEU A 17 -15.46 28.48 -17.62
CA LEU A 17 -14.98 28.23 -18.99
C LEU A 17 -14.90 26.72 -19.30
N ALA A 18 -15.61 26.38 -20.38
CA ALA A 18 -15.33 25.35 -21.37
C ALA A 18 -15.60 23.87 -21.03
N SER A 19 -16.67 23.36 -21.66
CA SER A 19 -16.81 21.97 -22.07
C SER A 19 -15.54 21.46 -22.76
N HIS A 20 -15.02 20.33 -22.29
CA HIS A 20 -14.42 19.30 -23.13
C HIS A 20 -15.13 18.00 -22.79
N SER A 21 -16.04 17.58 -23.66
CA SER A 21 -16.46 16.18 -23.71
C SER A 21 -15.34 15.41 -24.40
N THR A 22 -14.39 14.91 -23.62
CA THR A 22 -13.52 13.83 -24.06
C THR A 22 -14.09 12.57 -23.43
N THR A 23 -14.93 11.85 -24.16
CA THR A 23 -15.08 10.41 -23.93
C THR A 23 -13.78 9.78 -24.36
N LEU A 24 -12.77 9.84 -23.50
CA LEU A 24 -11.67 8.89 -23.56
C LEU A 24 -12.22 7.62 -22.94
N ASN A 25 -12.15 6.56 -23.73
CA ASN A 25 -12.31 5.20 -23.30
C ASN A 25 -11.30 4.95 -22.15
N ALA A 26 -11.68 5.27 -20.93
CA ALA A 26 -10.99 4.78 -19.75
C ALA A 26 -11.40 3.32 -19.66
N SER A 27 -10.66 2.46 -20.37
CA SER A 27 -10.31 1.19 -19.76
C SER A 27 -9.68 1.61 -18.43
N GLU A 28 -10.45 1.51 -17.34
CA GLU A 28 -10.00 1.73 -15.97
C GLU A 28 -8.89 0.71 -15.68
N ASN A 29 -7.70 0.98 -16.22
CA ASN A 29 -6.46 0.37 -15.79
C ASN A 29 -5.97 1.29 -14.68
N GLU A 30 -6.64 1.23 -13.52
CA GLU A 30 -6.14 1.89 -12.32
C GLU A 30 -4.78 1.26 -12.00
N SER A 31 -3.71 1.98 -12.36
CA SER A 31 -2.38 1.58 -11.96
C SER A 31 -2.35 1.58 -10.43
N ALA A 32 -2.13 0.39 -9.86
CA ALA A 32 -2.01 0.26 -8.42
C ALA A 32 -0.81 1.06 -7.92
N THR A 33 -0.99 1.79 -6.82
CA THR A 33 0.15 2.46 -6.21
C THR A 33 1.04 1.40 -5.57
N VAL A 34 2.36 1.65 -5.56
CA VAL A 34 3.32 0.78 -4.86
C VAL A 34 2.93 0.58 -3.40
N LYS A 35 2.31 1.59 -2.77
CA LYS A 35 1.81 1.48 -1.40
C LYS A 35 0.72 0.41 -1.29
N ASP A 36 -0.27 0.42 -2.19
CA ASP A 36 -1.38 -0.53 -2.16
C ASP A 36 -0.90 -1.95 -2.45
N VAL A 37 -0.01 -2.12 -3.43
CA VAL A 37 0.64 -3.41 -3.73
C VAL A 37 1.35 -3.97 -2.48
N CYS A 38 2.12 -3.13 -1.78
CA CYS A 38 2.84 -3.53 -0.58
C CYS A 38 1.89 -3.84 0.60
N GLU A 39 0.78 -3.12 0.73
CA GLU A 39 -0.23 -3.33 1.78
C GLU A 39 -0.95 -4.66 1.56
N ILE A 40 -1.48 -4.89 0.35
CA ILE A 40 -2.18 -6.12 -0.02
C ILE A 40 -1.26 -7.34 0.07
N ALA A 41 -0.01 -7.23 -0.43
CA ALA A 41 0.94 -8.32 -0.32
C ALA A 41 1.30 -8.66 1.13
N GLY A 42 1.31 -7.67 2.03
CA GLY A 42 1.53 -7.87 3.46
C GLY A 42 0.40 -8.58 4.16
N GLU A 43 -0.83 -8.16 3.89
CA GLU A 43 -2.03 -8.82 4.42
C GLU A 43 -2.10 -10.28 3.99
N LYS A 44 -1.74 -10.57 2.72
CA LYS A 44 -1.72 -11.94 2.19
C LYS A 44 -0.76 -12.87 2.91
N VAL A 45 0.38 -12.36 3.38
CA VAL A 45 1.35 -13.15 4.15
C VAL A 45 1.07 -13.08 5.67
N GLY A 46 -0.16 -12.73 6.07
CA GLY A 46 -0.57 -12.74 7.47
C GLY A 46 0.04 -11.64 8.34
N LEU A 47 0.61 -10.57 7.76
CA LEU A 47 1.04 -9.40 8.54
C LEU A 47 -0.16 -8.52 8.86
N GLU A 48 -0.25 -8.09 10.12
CA GLU A 48 -1.33 -7.23 10.60
C GLU A 48 -0.79 -6.02 11.36
N SER A 49 -1.65 -5.01 11.54
CA SER A 49 -1.42 -3.88 12.47
C SER A 49 -0.06 -3.17 12.28
N ALA A 50 0.81 -3.20 13.31
CA ALA A 50 2.09 -2.51 13.32
C ALA A 50 3.14 -3.17 12.42
N GLY A 51 3.12 -4.51 12.32
CA GLY A 51 3.97 -5.27 11.42
C GLY A 51 3.65 -4.96 9.97
N LEU A 52 2.36 -4.91 9.62
CA LEU A 52 1.89 -4.50 8.30
C LEU A 52 2.35 -3.08 7.96
N ALA A 53 2.09 -2.10 8.83
CA ALA A 53 2.49 -0.71 8.60
C ALA A 53 4.01 -0.56 8.40
N THR A 54 4.80 -1.29 9.19
CA THR A 54 6.27 -1.30 9.10
C THR A 54 6.73 -1.91 7.78
N MET A 55 6.16 -3.04 7.39
CA MET A 55 6.47 -3.70 6.12
C MET A 55 6.09 -2.81 4.94
N THR A 56 4.87 -2.28 4.90
CA THR A 56 4.39 -1.40 3.81
C THR A 56 5.30 -0.19 3.63
N ALA A 57 5.75 0.44 4.73
CA ALA A 57 6.69 1.56 4.67
C ALA A 57 8.04 1.15 4.07
N GLN A 58 8.59 0.01 4.48
CA GLN A 58 9.87 -0.51 3.95
C GLN A 58 9.76 -0.93 2.49
N CYS A 59 8.68 -1.63 2.14
CA CYS A 59 8.37 -2.10 0.80
C CYS A 59 8.18 -0.93 -0.16
N THR A 60 7.39 0.08 0.21
CA THR A 60 7.16 1.29 -0.60
C THR A 60 8.46 2.02 -0.89
N LYS A 61 9.35 2.11 0.10
CA LYS A 61 10.67 2.72 -0.06
C LYS A 61 11.57 1.87 -0.97
N ALA A 62 11.55 0.55 -0.83
CA ALA A 62 12.37 -0.38 -1.60
C ALA A 62 11.95 -0.48 -3.08
N LEU A 63 10.70 -0.16 -3.38
CA LEU A 63 10.10 -0.17 -4.71
C LEU A 63 9.84 1.24 -5.25
N ALA A 64 10.46 2.27 -4.67
CA ALA A 64 10.28 3.64 -5.14
C ALA A 64 10.70 3.77 -6.62
N GLY A 65 9.81 4.32 -7.45
CA GLY A 65 10.00 4.47 -8.89
C GLY A 65 9.73 3.21 -9.72
N LYS A 66 9.19 2.16 -9.09
CA LYS A 66 8.65 0.98 -9.77
C LYS A 66 7.17 1.13 -10.07
N PHE A 67 6.71 0.38 -11.07
CA PHE A 67 5.32 0.36 -11.49
C PHE A 67 4.80 -1.08 -11.54
N PHE A 68 3.52 -1.23 -11.22
CA PHE A 68 2.79 -2.49 -11.26
C PHE A 68 1.51 -2.30 -12.07
N GLU A 69 1.14 -3.34 -12.83
CA GLU A 69 -0.07 -3.32 -13.66
C GLU A 69 -1.34 -3.57 -12.83
N THR A 70 -1.21 -4.19 -11.66
CA THR A 70 -2.28 -4.49 -10.71
C THR A 70 -1.75 -4.39 -9.28
N ASP A 71 -2.63 -4.27 -8.31
CA ASP A 71 -2.38 -4.29 -6.88
C ASP A 71 -2.20 -5.74 -6.36
N ASN A 72 -2.89 -6.70 -6.98
CA ASN A 72 -2.84 -8.12 -6.64
C ASN A 72 -1.74 -8.85 -7.40
N VAL A 73 -0.48 -8.47 -7.14
CA VAL A 73 0.69 -9.01 -7.86
C VAL A 73 1.21 -10.31 -7.25
N LEU A 74 1.06 -10.50 -5.94
CA LEU A 74 1.49 -11.69 -5.23
C LEU A 74 0.38 -12.75 -5.28
N SER A 75 0.65 -13.91 -5.87
CA SER A 75 -0.32 -15.01 -5.90
C SER A 75 -0.52 -15.62 -4.50
N ASP A 76 -1.63 -16.31 -4.29
CA ASP A 76 -1.90 -16.96 -3.00
C ASP A 76 -0.89 -18.09 -2.72
N GLU A 77 -0.48 -18.84 -3.75
CA GLU A 77 0.57 -19.87 -3.64
C GLU A 77 1.93 -19.26 -3.26
N ASP A 78 2.29 -18.10 -3.83
CA ASP A 78 3.53 -17.41 -3.46
C ASP A 78 3.46 -16.88 -2.02
N ALA A 79 2.30 -16.35 -1.61
CA ALA A 79 2.07 -15.83 -0.26
C ALA A 79 2.15 -16.95 0.80
N GLU A 80 1.48 -18.09 0.58
CA GLU A 80 1.57 -19.28 1.44
C GLU A 80 3.01 -19.81 1.51
N GLY A 81 3.72 -19.80 0.37
CA GLY A 81 5.12 -20.19 0.32
C GLY A 81 6.01 -19.27 1.17
N ILE A 82 5.76 -17.96 1.15
CA ILE A 82 6.47 -16.97 1.98
C ILE A 82 6.13 -17.17 3.45
N GLU A 83 4.85 -17.27 3.80
CA GLU A 83 4.38 -17.51 5.16
C GLU A 83 5.05 -18.75 5.75
N SER A 84 5.00 -19.89 5.05
CA SER A 84 5.61 -21.14 5.53
C SER A 84 7.10 -20.98 5.83
N ARG A 85 7.87 -20.35 4.93
CA ARG A 85 9.32 -20.14 5.14
C ARG A 85 9.58 -19.22 6.33
N CYS A 86 8.75 -18.19 6.51
CA CYS A 86 8.92 -17.23 7.58
C CYS A 86 8.46 -17.74 8.94
N VAL A 87 7.45 -18.62 8.98
CA VAL A 87 7.11 -19.37 10.20
C VAL A 87 8.28 -20.27 10.61
N ASP A 88 8.88 -21.00 9.67
CA ASP A 88 10.04 -21.85 9.96
C ASP A 88 11.22 -21.03 10.51
N GLU A 89 11.58 -19.92 9.86
CA GLU A 89 12.66 -19.01 10.32
C GLU A 89 12.34 -18.40 11.71
N ALA A 90 11.09 -18.02 11.95
CA ALA A 90 10.67 -17.45 13.22
C ALA A 90 10.65 -18.48 14.36
N GLN A 91 10.31 -19.75 14.07
CA GLN A 91 10.39 -20.83 15.07
C GLN A 91 11.83 -21.09 15.52
N GLU A 92 12.82 -20.94 14.63
CA GLU A 92 14.24 -21.06 14.98
C GLU A 92 14.73 -19.93 15.91
N ALA A 93 14.11 -18.75 15.84
CA ALA A 93 14.43 -17.60 16.68
C ALA A 93 13.95 -17.76 18.14
N GLY A 94 12.93 -18.60 18.37
CA GLY A 94 12.31 -18.82 19.68
C GLY A 94 11.10 -17.92 19.94
N GLU A 95 10.27 -18.30 20.91
CA GLU A 95 8.94 -17.70 21.16
C GLU A 95 8.97 -16.19 21.43
N ASP A 96 9.96 -15.71 22.21
CA ASP A 96 10.08 -14.30 22.59
C ASP A 96 10.42 -13.36 21.41
N ASP A 97 10.95 -13.90 20.33
CA ASP A 97 11.35 -13.15 19.13
C ASP A 97 10.62 -13.60 17.86
N PHE A 98 9.63 -14.51 17.97
CA PHE A 98 8.88 -15.07 16.85
C PHE A 98 8.30 -13.96 15.96
N ASP A 99 7.51 -13.05 16.54
CA ASP A 99 6.84 -11.99 15.78
C ASP A 99 7.84 -11.11 15.02
N LYS A 100 8.96 -10.74 15.67
CA LYS A 100 9.99 -9.90 15.04
C LYS A 100 10.72 -10.64 13.93
N ALA A 101 11.03 -11.92 14.14
CA ALA A 101 11.68 -12.77 13.16
C ALA A 101 10.76 -13.00 11.96
N TYR A 102 9.48 -13.27 12.20
CA TYR A 102 8.45 -13.42 11.19
C TYR A 102 8.29 -12.14 10.37
N GLU A 103 8.06 -11.00 11.03
CA GLU A 103 7.91 -9.70 10.37
C GLU A 103 9.13 -9.35 9.50
N SER A 104 10.34 -9.60 10.02
CA SER A 104 11.59 -9.36 9.30
C SER A 104 11.71 -10.25 8.07
N CYS A 105 11.43 -11.55 8.20
CA CYS A 105 11.43 -12.49 7.09
C CYS A 105 10.38 -12.12 6.04
N ALA A 106 9.12 -11.93 6.44
CA ALA A 106 8.01 -11.64 5.56
C ALA A 106 8.26 -10.33 4.79
N THR A 107 8.77 -9.30 5.46
CA THR A 107 9.18 -8.04 4.81
C THR A 107 10.24 -8.28 3.73
N ARG A 108 11.27 -9.06 4.02
CA ARG A 108 12.36 -9.37 3.08
C ARG A 108 11.84 -10.13 1.87
N GLU A 109 11.06 -11.18 2.10
CA GLU A 109 10.57 -12.09 1.07
C GLU A 109 9.53 -11.42 0.16
N VAL A 110 8.57 -10.68 0.73
CA VAL A 110 7.57 -9.92 -0.05
C VAL A 110 8.25 -8.88 -0.93
N ILE A 111 9.23 -8.14 -0.41
CA ILE A 111 9.98 -7.16 -1.21
C ILE A 111 10.74 -7.86 -2.36
N ALA A 112 11.33 -9.02 -2.11
CA ALA A 112 12.03 -9.77 -3.13
C ALA A 112 11.08 -10.26 -4.24
N ALA A 113 9.93 -10.82 -3.86
CA ALA A 113 8.89 -11.27 -4.79
C ALA A 113 8.37 -10.11 -5.65
N LEU A 114 7.98 -8.99 -5.02
CA LEU A 114 7.48 -7.81 -5.74
C LEU A 114 8.54 -7.18 -6.66
N LYS A 115 9.82 -7.18 -6.26
CA LYS A 115 10.90 -6.70 -7.14
C LYS A 115 11.07 -7.55 -8.41
N ALA A 116 10.78 -8.84 -8.36
CA ALA A 116 10.94 -9.74 -9.50
C ALA A 116 9.90 -9.49 -10.61
N VAL A 117 8.76 -8.90 -10.25
CA VAL A 117 7.60 -8.65 -11.12
C VAL A 117 7.38 -7.17 -11.44
N ALA A 118 8.05 -6.28 -10.71
CA ALA A 118 8.01 -4.83 -10.93
C ALA A 118 8.71 -4.40 -12.24
N GLN A 119 8.07 -3.50 -13.00
CA GLN A 119 8.62 -2.90 -14.22
C GLN A 119 9.50 -1.67 -13.87
#